data_AF-A0A1B7WCL2-F1
#
_entry.id   AF-A0A1B7WCL2-F1
#
_cell.length_a   1.000
_cell.length_b   1.000
_cell.length_c   1.000
_cell.angle_alpha   90.00
_cell.angle_beta   90.00
_cell.angle_gamma   90.00
#
_symmetry.space_group_name_H-M   'P 1'
#
loop_
_entity.id
_entity.type
_entity.pdbx_description
1 polymer ?
#
loop_
_entity_poly.entity_id
_entity_poly.type
_entity_poly.pdbx_seq_one_letter_code
_entity_poly.pdbx_strand_id
1 'polypeptide(L)'
;MSKVFVLDTNFTPLNPIHSAQARQLLRNKKAAIFRQFPFTIILKESRPDLPVSPLRLKIDPGAKFTGMALVNDSTGEVVFAAELKHRGFAIRDALTSRRQLRRSR
;
A
#
# COMPACT_ATOMS: atom_id res chain seq x y z
N MET A 1 -4.12 -3.81 -12.47
CA MET A 1 -3.59 -4.80 -11.51
C MET A 1 -2.54 -4.09 -10.67
N SER A 2 -2.57 -4.16 -9.34
CA SER A 2 -1.55 -3.48 -8.50
C SER A 2 -0.19 -4.13 -8.68
N LYS A 3 0.89 -3.34 -8.77
CA LYS A 3 2.25 -3.87 -8.66
C LYS A 3 2.56 -4.29 -7.22
N VAL A 4 3.59 -5.11 -7.08
CA VAL A 4 4.12 -5.58 -5.79
C VAL A 4 5.36 -4.80 -5.44
N PHE A 5 5.42 -4.27 -4.22
CA PHE A 5 6.61 -3.58 -3.74
C PHE A 5 7.73 -4.58 -3.43
N VAL A 6 8.96 -4.16 -3.68
CA VAL A 6 10.15 -5.01 -3.53
C VAL A 6 11.19 -4.25 -2.73
N LEU A 7 11.74 -4.92 -1.72
CA LEU A 7 12.94 -4.50 -1.00
C LEU A 7 14.08 -5.47 -1.33
N ASP A 8 15.32 -5.01 -1.27
CA ASP A 8 16.47 -5.89 -1.23
C ASP A 8 16.79 -6.34 0.22
N THR A 9 17.83 -7.17 0.40
CA THR A 9 18.21 -7.67 1.73
C THR A 9 18.69 -6.58 2.69
N ASN A 10 19.03 -5.38 2.19
CA ASN A 10 19.43 -4.21 2.97
C ASN A 10 18.25 -3.26 3.25
N PHE A 11 17.02 -3.69 2.95
CA PHE A 11 15.80 -2.88 3.02
C PHE A 11 15.78 -1.67 2.09
N THR A 12 16.61 -1.67 1.05
CA THR A 12 16.60 -0.64 0.01
C THR A 12 15.40 -0.88 -0.92
N PRO A 13 14.53 0.12 -1.16
CA PRO A 13 13.42 0.00 -2.08
C PRO A 13 13.89 -0.20 -3.53
N LEU A 14 13.29 -1.16 -4.22
CA LEU A 14 13.47 -1.40 -5.65
C LEU A 14 12.21 -1.04 -6.42
N ASN A 15 12.32 -1.00 -7.76
CA ASN A 15 11.16 -0.80 -8.63
C ASN A 15 10.09 -1.87 -8.38
N PRO A 16 8.81 -1.48 -8.21
CA PRO A 16 7.71 -2.43 -8.06
C PRO A 16 7.56 -3.32 -9.29
N ILE A 17 7.26 -4.59 -9.06
CA ILE A 17 7.20 -5.61 -10.11
C ILE A 17 5.77 -6.11 -10.35
N HIS A 18 5.55 -6.76 -11.49
CA HIS A 18 4.28 -7.40 -11.77
C HIS A 18 4.02 -8.56 -10.80
N SER A 19 2.76 -8.79 -10.42
CA SER A 19 2.38 -9.84 -9.47
C SER A 19 2.86 -11.24 -9.90
N ALA A 20 2.94 -11.52 -11.20
CA ALA A 20 3.45 -12.78 -11.72
C ALA A 20 4.95 -12.99 -11.40
N GLN A 21 5.77 -11.94 -11.53
CA GLN A 21 7.20 -11.99 -11.18
C GLN A 21 7.38 -12.18 -9.67
N ALA A 22 6.58 -11.49 -8.86
CA ALA A 22 6.61 -11.67 -7.40
C ALA A 22 6.29 -13.12 -7.00
N ARG A 23 5.25 -13.73 -7.60
CA ARG A 23 4.92 -15.14 -7.40
C ARG A 23 6.07 -16.06 -7.81
N GLN A 24 6.72 -15.79 -8.94
CA GLN A 24 7.86 -16.59 -9.41
C GLN A 24 9.04 -16.52 -8.42
N LEU A 25 9.38 -15.34 -7.92
CA LEU A 25 10.45 -15.16 -6.94
C LEU A 25 10.16 -15.89 -5.63
N LEU A 26 8.92 -15.84 -5.15
CA LEU A 26 8.48 -16.56 -3.95
C LEU A 26 8.52 -18.08 -4.16
N ARG A 27 7.98 -18.59 -5.28
CA ARG A 27 8.02 -20.04 -5.62
C ARG A 27 9.46 -20.56 -5.71
N ASN A 28 10.35 -19.76 -6.28
CA ASN A 28 11.76 -20.10 -6.42
C ASN A 28 12.58 -19.85 -5.14
N LYS A 29 11.94 -19.48 -4.02
CA LYS A 29 12.58 -19.17 -2.73
C LYS A 29 13.66 -18.08 -2.79
N LYS A 30 13.61 -17.20 -3.80
CA LYS A 30 14.53 -16.05 -3.97
C LYS A 30 14.10 -14.80 -3.19
N ALA A 31 12.84 -14.77 -2.75
CA ALA A 31 12.28 -13.71 -1.95
C ALA A 31 11.45 -14.28 -0.78
N ALA A 32 11.15 -13.45 0.21
CA ALA A 32 10.23 -13.72 1.29
C ALA A 32 9.15 -12.62 1.36
N ILE A 33 8.02 -12.92 2.03
CA ILE A 33 6.99 -11.91 2.28
C ILE A 33 7.49 -11.01 3.42
N PHE A 34 7.55 -9.71 3.19
CA PHE A 34 7.93 -8.71 4.20
C PHE A 34 6.71 -8.09 4.88
N ARG A 35 5.68 -7.74 4.09
CA ARG A 35 4.44 -7.13 4.60
C ARG A 35 3.25 -7.58 3.75
N GLN A 36 2.11 -7.82 4.39
CA GLN A 36 0.88 -8.23 3.68
C GLN A 36 0.14 -7.06 3.04
N PHE A 37 0.14 -5.87 3.66
CA PHE A 37 -0.46 -4.67 3.09
C PHE A 37 0.36 -3.39 3.39
N PRO A 38 0.71 -2.59 2.36
CA PRO A 38 0.70 -3.00 0.96
C PRO A 38 1.56 -4.25 0.78
N PHE A 39 1.20 -5.11 -0.19
CA PHE A 39 1.90 -6.39 -0.36
C PHE A 39 3.34 -6.12 -0.83
N THR A 40 4.29 -6.52 0.00
CA THR A 40 5.72 -6.24 -0.17
C THR A 40 6.52 -7.52 0.02
N ILE A 41 7.42 -7.80 -0.92
CA ILE A 41 8.39 -8.89 -0.81
C ILE A 41 9.79 -8.32 -0.57
N ILE A 42 10.65 -9.10 0.07
CA ILE A 42 12.06 -8.81 0.26
C ILE A 42 12.90 -9.86 -0.45
N LEU A 43 13.86 -9.43 -1.27
CA LEU A 43 14.83 -10.32 -1.92
C LEU A 43 15.86 -10.81 -0.91
N LYS A 44 16.38 -12.02 -1.11
CA LYS A 44 17.45 -12.59 -0.26
C LYS A 44 18.86 -12.13 -0.63
N GLU A 45 18.97 -11.35 -1.69
CA GLU A 45 20.24 -10.83 -2.21
C GLU A 45 20.16 -9.29 -2.22
N SER A 46 21.33 -8.66 -2.05
CA SER A 46 21.49 -7.21 -2.19
C SER A 46 21.50 -6.83 -3.66
N ARG A 47 20.86 -5.70 -4.01
CA ARG A 47 20.88 -5.17 -5.38
C ARG A 47 21.00 -3.64 -5.38
N PRO A 48 22.15 -3.11 -4.95
CA PRO A 48 22.34 -1.67 -4.76
C PRO A 48 22.39 -0.91 -6.09
N ASP A 49 22.84 -1.57 -7.16
CA ASP A 49 23.08 -0.93 -8.47
C ASP A 49 21.84 -0.87 -9.37
N LEU A 50 20.69 -1.38 -8.90
CA LEU A 50 19.47 -1.35 -9.70
C LEU A 50 18.89 0.08 -9.73
N PRO A 51 18.64 0.64 -10.93
CA PRO A 51 18.02 1.95 -11.03
C PRO A 51 16.57 1.90 -10.52
N VAL A 52 16.20 2.86 -9.68
CA VAL A 52 14.84 3.04 -9.17
C VAL A 52 14.22 4.25 -9.85
N SER A 53 13.06 4.05 -10.47
CA SER A 53 12.31 5.13 -11.11
C SER A 53 11.55 5.91 -10.04
N PRO A 54 11.58 7.26 -10.08
CA PRO A 54 10.81 8.07 -9.16
C PRO A 54 9.31 7.84 -9.35
N LEU A 55 8.57 7.74 -8.24
CA LEU A 55 7.13 7.63 -8.24
C LEU A 55 6.53 8.86 -7.55
N ARG A 56 5.45 9.39 -8.11
CA ARG A 56 4.70 10.50 -7.53
C ARG A 56 3.54 9.97 -6.72
N LEU A 57 3.46 10.41 -5.46
CA LEU A 57 2.30 10.19 -4.60
C LEU A 57 1.23 11.24 -4.89
N LYS A 58 0.00 10.78 -5.16
CA LYS A 58 -1.21 11.59 -5.25
C LYS A 58 -2.10 11.26 -4.07
N ILE A 59 -2.65 12.29 -3.43
CA ILE A 59 -3.55 12.17 -2.28
C ILE A 59 -4.82 12.95 -2.61
N ASP A 60 -5.97 12.30 -2.45
CA ASP A 60 -7.29 12.87 -2.66
C ASP A 60 -8.10 12.80 -1.35
N PRO A 61 -8.14 13.88 -0.56
CA PRO A 61 -8.81 13.89 0.73
C PRO A 61 -10.32 14.01 0.59
N GLY A 62 -11.06 13.06 1.19
CA GLY A 62 -12.51 13.09 1.28
C GLY A 62 -13.02 13.05 2.72
N ALA A 63 -14.32 13.26 2.92
CA ALA A 63 -14.90 13.29 4.27
C ALA A 63 -14.79 11.94 5.01
N LYS A 64 -15.07 10.82 4.31
CA LYS A 64 -15.08 9.46 4.88
C LYS A 64 -13.86 8.62 4.48
N PHE A 65 -13.25 8.94 3.35
CA PHE A 65 -12.12 8.20 2.79
C PHE A 65 -11.12 9.20 2.21
N THR A 66 -9.83 8.90 2.32
CA THR A 66 -8.76 9.58 1.58
C THR A 66 -8.20 8.60 0.56
N GLY A 67 -8.30 8.93 -0.73
CA GLY A 67 -7.68 8.18 -1.80
C GLY A 67 -6.18 8.44 -1.88
N MET A 68 -5.39 7.41 -2.15
CA MET A 68 -3.94 7.50 -2.34
C MET A 68 -3.55 6.70 -3.57
N ALA A 69 -2.72 7.27 -4.44
CA ALA A 69 -2.18 6.59 -5.61
C ALA A 69 -0.69 6.90 -5.80
N LEU A 70 0.09 5.86 -6.15
CA LEU A 70 1.47 6.01 -6.62
C LEU A 70 1.48 5.87 -8.13
N VAL A 71 2.01 6.89 -8.81
CA VAL A 71 2.02 6.98 -10.26
C VAL A 71 3.47 7.11 -10.74
N ASN A 72 3.81 6.39 -11.80
CA ASN A 72 5.03 6.66 -12.56
C ASN A 72 4.69 7.70 -13.64
N ASP A 73 5.20 8.93 -13.48
CA ASP A 73 4.90 10.02 -14.41
C ASP A 73 5.50 9.80 -15.81
N SER A 74 6.60 9.06 -15.92
CA SER A 74 7.24 8.78 -17.22
C SER A 74 6.44 7.80 -18.08
N THR A 75 5.75 6.84 -17.46
CA THR A 75 4.95 5.84 -18.17
C THR A 75 3.45 6.11 -18.12
N GLY A 76 3.00 7.02 -17.24
CA GLY A 76 1.58 7.24 -16.94
C GLY A 76 0.93 6.12 -16.12
N GLU A 77 1.70 5.11 -15.69
CA GLU A 77 1.16 3.93 -15.03
C GLU A 77 0.86 4.18 -13.54
N VAL A 78 -0.33 3.74 -13.10
CA VAL A 78 -0.67 3.67 -11.66
C VAL A 78 -0.08 2.38 -11.08
N VAL A 79 0.94 2.54 -10.24
CA VAL A 79 1.68 1.43 -9.62
C VAL A 79 0.89 0.81 -8.47
N PHE A 80 0.25 1.65 -7.66
CA PHE A 80 -0.51 1.25 -6.49
C PHE A 80 -1.61 2.27 -6.22
N ALA A 81 -2.75 1.81 -5.74
CA ALA A 81 -3.84 2.66 -5.27
C ALA A 81 -4.46 2.04 -4.00
N ALA A 82 -4.82 2.88 -3.05
CA ALA A 82 -5.49 2.48 -1.82
C ALA A 82 -6.38 3.61 -1.29
N GLU A 83 -7.31 3.24 -0.42
CA GLU A 83 -8.13 4.19 0.32
C GLU A 83 -7.87 4.07 1.82
N LEU A 84 -7.68 5.22 2.48
CA LEU A 84 -7.67 5.32 3.93
C LEU A 84 -9.08 5.60 4.41
N LYS A 85 -9.72 4.64 5.08
CA LYS A 85 -11.03 4.82 5.70
C LYS A 85 -10.92 5.63 6.99
N HIS A 86 -11.64 6.74 7.07
CA HIS A 86 -11.65 7.60 8.25
C HIS A 86 -12.54 7.02 9.34
N ARG A 87 -12.12 7.17 10.60
CA ARG A 87 -12.89 6.71 11.76
C ARG A 87 -13.84 7.77 12.32
N GLY A 88 -13.73 9.03 11.88
CA GLY A 88 -14.49 10.16 12.47
C GLY A 88 -16.01 9.95 12.48
N PHE A 89 -16.59 9.57 11.35
CA PHE A 89 -18.03 9.28 11.25
C PHE A 89 -18.43 8.10 12.14
N ALA A 90 -17.68 6.99 12.10
CA ALA A 90 -17.98 5.82 12.92
C ALA A 90 -17.95 6.14 14.43
N ILE A 91 -16.99 6.95 14.87
CA ILE A 91 -16.87 7.40 16.26
C ILE A 91 -18.06 8.30 16.64
N ARG A 92 -18.37 9.29 15.79
CA ARG A 92 -19.51 10.20 16.00
C ARG A 92 -20.82 9.43 16.12
N ASP A 93 -21.08 8.52 15.20
CA ASP A 93 -22.33 7.77 15.18
C ASP A 93 -22.44 6.84 16.41
N ALA A 94 -21.33 6.24 16.85
CA ALA A 94 -21.27 5.47 18.10
C ALA A 94 -21.48 6.32 19.37
N LEU A 95 -21.06 7.58 19.37
CA LEU A 95 -21.34 8.53 20.46
C LEU A 95 -22.81 8.94 20.47
N THR A 96 -23.40 9.22 19.30
CA THR A 96 -24.81 9.59 19.15
C THR A 96 -25.72 8.46 19.60
N SER A 97 -25.45 7.23 19.17
CA SER A 97 -26.21 6.03 19.60
C SER A 97 -26.21 5.88 21.12
N ARG A 98 -25.03 5.97 21.77
CA ARG A 98 -24.91 5.95 23.24
C ARG A 98 -25.69 7.07 23.92
N ARG A 99 -25.70 8.27 23.34
CA ARG A 99 -26.48 9.41 23.88
C ARG A 99 -27.98 9.13 23.81
N GLN A 100 -28.47 8.59 22.69
CA GLN A 100 -29.90 8.29 22.51
C GLN A 100 -30.38 7.24 23.51
N LEU A 101 -29.63 6.15 23.70
CA LEU A 101 -29.97 5.10 24.67
C LEU A 101 -30.01 5.60 26.12
N ARG A 102 -29.19 6.60 26.48
CA ARG A 102 -29.25 7.20 27.83
C ARG A 102 -30.47 8.10 28.03
N ARG A 103 -31.01 8.68 26.96
CA ARG A 103 -32.21 9.54 27.03
C ARG A 103 -33.50 8.76 27.16
N SER A 104 -33.50 7.48 26.79
CA SER A 104 -34.66 6.59 26.87
C SER A 104 -34.70 5.77 28.16
N ARG A 105 -33.81 6.04 29.11
CA ARG A 105 -33.81 5.48 30.47
C ARG A 105 -34.33 6.54 31.42
#